data_AF-A0A0D0DJN2-F1
#
_entry.id   AF-A0A0D0DJN2-F1
#
_cell.length_a   1.000
_cell.length_b   1.000
_cell.length_c   1.000
_cell.angle_alpha   90.00
_cell.angle_beta   90.00
_cell.angle_gamma   90.00
#
_symmetry.space_group_name_H-M   'P 1'
#
loop_
_entity.id
_entity.type
_entity.pdbx_description
1 polymer ?
#
loop_
_entity_poly.entity_id
_entity_poly.type
_entity_poly.pdbx_seq_one_letter_code
_entity_poly.pdbx_strand_id
1 'polypeptide(L)'
;STTTYVLHLHTTMNAENHFKQLKHHHLHHLLCPCLDQLIWILCTKVTPGYIHHAGILEDTYCLGQSNCLSPLQMKFKCAWHTLADTPTGTLNHAYTVNISTWMFNCGSQKYSTFHLCKHLIQAISMPSPSFVGQVI
;
A
#
# COMPACT_ATOMS: atom_id res chain seq x y z
N SER A 1 30.49 -31.85 31.28
CA SER A 1 29.18 -31.64 30.62
C SER A 1 29.28 -30.46 29.67
N THR A 2 29.70 -30.70 28.44
CA THR A 2 29.83 -29.69 27.38
C THR A 2 28.76 -29.99 26.35
N THR A 3 27.78 -29.09 26.23
CA THR A 3 26.61 -29.25 25.36
C THR A 3 27.02 -29.12 23.89
N THR A 4 26.94 -30.23 23.15
CA THR A 4 27.20 -30.41 21.71
C THR A 4 26.07 -29.86 20.81
N TYR A 5 25.45 -28.74 21.19
CA TYR A 5 24.32 -28.13 20.47
C TYR A 5 24.57 -26.66 20.12
N VAL A 6 25.82 -26.29 19.84
CA VAL A 6 26.04 -25.09 19.02
C VAL A 6 25.78 -25.50 17.59
N LEU A 7 24.50 -25.44 17.18
CA LEU A 7 24.14 -25.51 15.76
C LEU A 7 25.03 -24.49 15.04
N HIS A 8 25.80 -24.97 14.07
CA HIS A 8 26.64 -24.15 13.19
C HIS A 8 25.71 -23.36 12.25
N LEU A 9 24.91 -22.47 12.84
CA LEU A 9 24.05 -21.52 12.15
C LEU A 9 24.97 -20.59 11.39
N HIS A 10 25.19 -20.92 10.13
CA HIS A 10 25.89 -20.06 9.20
C HIS A 10 25.10 -18.75 9.13
N THR A 11 25.59 -17.73 9.81
CA THR A 11 25.02 -16.39 9.72
C THR A 11 25.13 -15.96 8.27
N THR A 12 24.03 -15.49 7.68
CA THR A 12 24.12 -14.90 6.35
C THR A 12 24.99 -13.65 6.44
N MET A 13 25.69 -13.30 5.36
CA MET A 13 26.47 -12.04 5.29
C MET A 13 25.65 -10.83 5.76
N ASN A 14 24.33 -10.84 5.51
CA ASN A 14 23.42 -9.77 5.93
C ASN A 14 23.27 -9.70 7.45
N ALA A 15 23.14 -10.84 8.13
CA ALA A 15 23.04 -10.87 9.59
C ALA A 15 24.34 -10.35 10.23
N GLU A 16 25.50 -10.78 9.74
CA GLU A 16 26.80 -10.30 10.23
C GLU A 16 26.99 -8.80 9.99
N ASN A 17 26.63 -8.31 8.80
CA ASN A 17 26.69 -6.90 8.48
C ASN A 17 25.75 -6.08 9.38
N HIS A 18 24.53 -6.57 9.65
CA HIS A 18 23.61 -5.93 10.58
C HIS A 18 24.21 -5.81 11.98
N PHE A 19 24.76 -6.89 12.55
CA PHE A 19 25.38 -6.84 13.87
C PHE A 19 26.65 -5.97 13.90
N LYS A 20 27.41 -5.92 12.80
CA LYS A 20 28.56 -5.01 12.66
C LYS A 20 28.12 -3.55 12.72
N GLN A 21 27.06 -3.20 11.99
CA GLN A 21 26.50 -1.84 12.02
C GLN A 21 25.89 -1.51 13.38
N LEU A 22 25.15 -2.43 14.00
CA LEU A 22 24.58 -2.24 15.34
C LEU A 22 25.68 -1.93 16.37
N LYS A 23 26.77 -2.70 16.35
CA LYS A 23 27.91 -2.49 17.25
C LYS A 23 28.55 -1.12 17.04
N HIS A 24 28.81 -0.76 15.79
CA HIS A 24 29.47 0.50 15.44
C HIS A 24 28.61 1.72 15.82
N HIS A 25 27.33 1.72 15.47
CA HIS A 25 26.48 2.91 15.62
C HIS A 25 25.91 3.06 17.03
N HIS A 26 25.53 1.96 17.69
CA HIS A 26 24.74 2.03 18.93
C HIS A 26 25.45 1.47 20.16
N LEU A 27 26.42 0.55 20.01
CA LEU A 27 27.04 -0.13 21.15
C LEU A 27 28.52 0.25 21.37
N HIS A 28 29.09 1.17 20.58
CA HIS A 28 30.51 1.53 20.71
C HIS A 28 30.88 2.12 22.09
N HIS A 29 29.91 2.70 22.80
CA HIS A 29 30.09 3.28 24.14
C HIS A 29 29.74 2.30 25.27
N LEU A 30 29.20 1.12 24.96
CA LEU A 30 28.77 0.13 25.93
C LEU A 30 29.65 -1.11 25.83
N LEU A 31 30.56 -1.28 26.79
CA LEU A 31 31.50 -2.41 26.81
C LEU A 31 30.79 -3.76 27.01
N CYS A 32 29.64 -3.78 27.69
CA CYS A 32 28.74 -4.93 27.85
C CYS A 32 27.34 -4.43 28.27
N PRO A 33 26.42 -4.12 27.35
CA PRO A 33 25.07 -3.71 27.71
C PRO A 33 24.31 -4.85 28.41
N CYS A 34 23.53 -4.53 29.44
CA CYS A 34 22.52 -5.46 29.95
C CYS A 34 21.53 -5.83 28.84
N LEU A 35 20.99 -7.05 28.87
CA LEU A 35 20.06 -7.52 27.84
C LEU A 35 18.87 -6.58 27.67
N ASP A 36 18.31 -6.07 28.77
CA ASP A 36 17.20 -5.12 28.77
C ASP A 36 17.55 -3.81 28.06
N GLN A 37 18.74 -3.26 28.34
CA GLN A 37 19.24 -2.06 27.67
C GLN A 37 19.44 -2.27 26.17
N LEU A 38 19.94 -3.44 25.77
CA LEU A 38 20.08 -3.80 24.35
C LEU A 38 18.72 -3.89 23.65
N ILE A 39 17.73 -4.52 24.29
CA ILE A 39 16.36 -4.61 23.76
C ILE A 39 15.77 -3.21 23.61
N TRP A 40 15.94 -2.35 24.61
CA TRP A 40 15.49 -0.97 24.53
C TRP A 40 16.13 -0.21 23.36
N ILE A 41 17.44 -0.35 23.15
CA ILE A 41 18.15 0.26 22.00
C ILE A 41 17.60 -0.27 20.68
N LEU A 42 17.37 -1.58 20.56
CA LEU A 42 16.82 -2.19 19.35
C LEU A 42 15.43 -1.62 19.04
N CYS A 43 14.51 -1.64 20.00
CA CYS A 43 13.14 -1.19 19.81
C CYS A 43 13.03 0.32 19.57
N THR A 44 13.84 1.14 20.26
CA THR A 44 13.67 2.60 20.24
C THR A 44 14.57 3.33 19.26
N LYS A 45 15.74 2.77 18.92
CA LYS A 45 16.72 3.43 18.03
C LYS A 45 16.85 2.72 16.70
N VAL A 46 16.99 1.41 16.71
CA VAL A 46 17.33 0.62 15.52
C VAL A 46 16.10 0.40 14.65
N THR A 47 15.02 -0.15 15.21
CA THR A 47 13.78 -0.45 14.47
C THR A 47 13.19 0.79 13.79
N PRO A 48 13.03 1.95 14.46
CA PRO A 48 12.46 3.13 13.82
C PRO A 48 13.35 3.67 12.70
N GLY A 49 14.67 3.61 12.86
CA GLY A 49 15.63 3.98 11.81
C GLY A 49 15.47 3.12 10.57
N TYR A 50 15.38 1.79 10.74
CA TYR A 50 15.12 0.87 9.63
C TYR A 50 13.77 1.12 8.95
N ILE A 51 12.70 1.34 9.72
CA ILE A 51 11.38 1.64 9.16
C ILE A 51 11.42 2.94 8.35
N HIS A 52 12.08 3.98 8.87
CA HIS A 52 12.20 5.26 8.18
C HIS A 52 13.01 5.12 6.88
N HIS A 53 14.15 4.41 6.92
CA HIS A 53 14.93 4.14 5.71
C HIS A 53 14.18 3.27 4.70
N ALA A 54 13.42 2.28 5.16
CA ALA A 54 12.57 1.46 4.31
C ALA A 54 11.46 2.30 3.66
N GLY A 55 10.81 3.20 4.40
CA GLY A 55 9.81 4.12 3.86
C GLY A 55 10.38 5.07 2.81
N ILE A 56 11.57 5.64 3.06
CA ILE A 56 12.26 6.45 2.04
C ILE A 56 12.59 5.61 0.82
N LEU A 57 13.08 4.38 0.98
CA LEU A 57 13.39 3.51 -0.14
C LEU A 57 12.11 3.12 -0.88
N GLU A 58 11.01 2.80 -0.23
CA GLU A 58 9.73 2.53 -0.90
C GLU A 58 9.23 3.74 -1.70
N ASP A 59 9.34 4.96 -1.14
CA ASP A 59 8.92 6.19 -1.80
C ASP A 59 9.88 6.64 -2.93
N THR A 60 11.19 6.46 -2.77
CA THR A 60 12.22 6.94 -3.73
C THR A 60 12.64 5.89 -4.76
N TYR A 61 12.57 4.60 -4.44
CA TYR A 61 12.83 3.51 -5.39
C TYR A 61 11.77 3.48 -6.51
N CYS A 62 10.59 4.05 -6.26
CA CYS A 62 9.52 4.20 -7.24
C CYS A 62 9.49 5.58 -7.94
N LEU A 63 10.58 6.36 -7.93
CA LEU A 63 10.67 7.59 -8.74
C LEU A 63 10.65 7.22 -10.24
N GLY A 64 9.45 7.16 -10.82
CA GLY A 64 9.19 6.80 -12.22
C GLY A 64 8.20 5.66 -12.42
N GLN A 65 7.76 4.98 -11.36
CA GLN A 65 6.74 3.92 -11.44
C GLN A 65 5.51 4.33 -10.64
N SER A 66 4.33 4.35 -11.28
CA SER A 66 3.07 4.52 -10.56
C SER A 66 2.92 3.43 -9.50
N ASN A 67 2.53 3.80 -8.28
CA ASN A 67 2.18 2.82 -7.24
C ASN A 67 1.27 1.73 -7.84
N CYS A 68 1.65 0.46 -7.67
CA CYS A 68 0.84 -0.65 -8.13
C CYS A 68 -0.55 -0.55 -7.51
N LEU A 69 -1.57 -0.46 -8.35
CA LEU A 69 -2.95 -0.43 -7.88
C LEU A 69 -3.25 -1.71 -7.10
N SER A 70 -3.88 -1.55 -5.95
CA SER A 70 -4.45 -2.69 -5.22
C SER A 70 -5.40 -3.47 -6.16
N PRO A 71 -5.52 -4.81 -6.02
CA PRO A 71 -6.46 -5.60 -6.82
C PRO A 71 -7.89 -5.05 -6.80
N LEU A 72 -8.31 -4.42 -5.69
CA LEU A 72 -9.60 -3.77 -5.57
C LEU A 72 -9.70 -2.49 -6.41
N GLN A 73 -8.65 -1.65 -6.40
CA GLN A 73 -8.57 -0.45 -7.22
C GLN A 73 -8.52 -0.79 -8.71
N MET A 74 -7.82 -1.86 -9.08
CA MET A 74 -7.79 -2.35 -10.46
C MET A 74 -9.18 -2.79 -10.94
N LYS A 75 -9.89 -3.60 -10.14
CA LYS A 75 -11.26 -4.03 -10.46
C LYS A 75 -12.23 -2.86 -10.54
N PHE A 76 -12.12 -1.89 -9.64
CA PHE A 76 -12.91 -0.66 -9.66
C PHE A 76 -12.65 0.13 -10.94
N LYS A 77 -11.37 0.35 -11.30
CA LYS A 77 -10.94 1.07 -12.51
C LYS A 77 -11.50 0.41 -13.76
N CYS A 78 -11.37 -0.92 -13.89
CA CYS A 78 -11.93 -1.67 -15.02
C CYS A 78 -13.45 -1.49 -15.10
N ALA A 79 -14.17 -1.69 -13.99
CA ALA A 79 -15.63 -1.52 -13.95
C ALA A 79 -16.05 -0.09 -14.32
N TRP A 80 -15.28 0.91 -13.89
CA TRP A 80 -15.52 2.31 -14.24
C TRP A 80 -15.38 2.55 -15.74
N HIS A 81 -14.27 2.12 -16.35
CA HIS A 81 -14.03 2.25 -17.78
C HIS A 81 -15.10 1.54 -18.61
N THR A 82 -15.43 0.29 -18.26
CA THR A 82 -16.48 -0.46 -18.97
C THR A 82 -17.82 0.28 -18.97
N LEU A 83 -18.20 0.89 -17.84
CA LEU A 83 -19.46 1.64 -17.73
C LEU A 83 -19.40 3.02 -18.39
N ALA A 84 -18.23 3.65 -18.46
CA ALA A 84 -18.02 4.90 -19.18
C ALA A 84 -18.16 4.71 -20.70
N ASP A 85 -17.60 3.62 -21.23
CA ASP A 85 -17.62 3.29 -22.66
C ASP A 85 -18.96 2.72 -23.14
N THR A 86 -19.85 2.31 -22.21
CA THR A 86 -21.14 1.71 -22.55
C THR A 86 -22.10 2.78 -23.09
N PRO A 87 -22.70 2.61 -24.30
CA PRO A 87 -23.63 3.58 -24.84
C PRO A 87 -24.90 3.70 -23.98
N THR A 88 -25.35 4.95 -23.77
CA THR A 88 -26.62 5.23 -23.10
C THR A 88 -27.75 4.81 -24.04
N GLY A 89 -28.29 3.60 -23.83
CA GLY A 89 -29.43 3.11 -24.58
C GLY A 89 -30.57 4.15 -24.65
N THR A 90 -31.14 4.30 -25.85
CA THR A 90 -32.20 5.22 -26.25
C THR A 90 -33.57 4.85 -25.67
N LEU A 91 -33.66 4.64 -24.36
CA LEU A 91 -34.95 4.48 -23.69
C LEU A 91 -35.33 5.81 -23.04
N ASN A 92 -36.46 6.38 -23.48
CA ASN A 92 -37.11 7.61 -23.01
C ASN A 92 -37.59 7.54 -21.54
N HIS A 93 -36.74 7.05 -20.63
CA HIS A 93 -36.95 7.17 -19.20
C HIS A 93 -35.94 8.16 -18.65
N ALA A 94 -36.46 9.32 -18.24
CA ALA A 94 -35.70 10.32 -17.51
C ALA A 94 -35.33 9.74 -16.15
N TYR A 95 -34.18 9.09 -16.08
CA TYR A 95 -33.68 8.64 -14.81
C TYR A 95 -33.06 9.82 -14.04
N THR A 96 -33.51 10.04 -12.81
CA THR A 96 -32.98 11.08 -11.93
C THR A 96 -31.65 10.62 -11.31
N VAL A 97 -30.58 11.38 -11.52
CA VAL A 97 -29.29 11.26 -10.81
C VAL A 97 -29.21 12.32 -9.73
N ASN A 98 -28.95 11.91 -8.50
CA ASN A 98 -28.47 12.80 -7.47
C ASN A 98 -27.02 12.44 -7.11
N ILE A 99 -26.09 13.26 -7.60
CA ILE A 99 -24.64 13.09 -7.39
C ILE A 99 -24.28 13.31 -5.91
N SER A 100 -24.95 14.26 -5.23
CA SER A 100 -24.64 14.61 -3.84
C SER A 100 -24.98 13.49 -2.85
N THR A 101 -26.02 12.71 -3.14
CA THR A 101 -26.45 11.59 -2.29
C THR A 101 -26.06 10.23 -2.84
N TRP A 102 -25.31 10.19 -3.97
CA TRP A 102 -24.96 8.96 -4.69
C TRP A 102 -26.18 8.05 -4.97
N MET A 103 -27.33 8.66 -5.25
CA MET A 103 -28.61 7.96 -5.42
C MET A 103 -29.11 8.10 -6.86
N PHE A 104 -29.55 6.99 -7.44
CA PHE A 104 -30.08 6.94 -8.79
C PHE A 104 -31.17 5.86 -8.91
N ASN A 105 -32.15 6.07 -9.78
CA ASN A 105 -33.29 5.15 -9.95
C ASN A 105 -33.02 3.94 -10.87
N CYS A 106 -31.76 3.53 -11.08
CA CYS A 106 -31.45 2.33 -11.89
C CYS A 106 -31.47 1.11 -11.00
N GLY A 107 -32.15 0.06 -11.44
CA GLY A 107 -31.98 -1.27 -10.86
C GLY A 107 -30.57 -1.85 -11.03
N SER A 108 -29.76 -1.33 -11.97
CA SER A 108 -28.45 -1.89 -12.27
C SER A 108 -27.43 -1.77 -11.13
N GLN A 109 -27.60 -0.79 -10.24
CA GLN A 109 -26.67 -0.52 -9.12
C GLN A 109 -26.57 -1.70 -8.15
N LYS A 110 -27.68 -2.43 -7.95
CA LYS A 110 -27.75 -3.62 -7.08
C LYS A 110 -26.82 -4.74 -7.53
N TYR A 111 -26.53 -4.81 -8.83
CA TYR A 111 -25.74 -5.88 -9.42
C TYR A 111 -24.25 -5.52 -9.55
N SER A 112 -23.86 -4.29 -9.23
CA SER A 112 -22.46 -3.86 -9.22
C SER A 112 -21.88 -4.00 -7.82
N THR A 113 -20.73 -4.67 -7.69
CA THR A 113 -19.98 -4.78 -6.42
C THR A 113 -19.56 -3.42 -5.87
N PHE A 114 -19.36 -2.43 -6.77
CA PHE A 114 -18.96 -1.08 -6.41
C PHE A 114 -20.13 -0.09 -6.41
N HIS A 115 -21.37 -0.59 -6.52
CA HIS A 115 -22.57 0.24 -6.62
C HIS A 115 -22.48 1.32 -7.71
N LEU A 116 -21.86 0.96 -8.85
CA LEU A 116 -21.72 1.82 -10.02
C LEU A 116 -22.86 1.60 -11.01
N CYS A 117 -23.27 2.66 -11.69
CA CYS A 117 -24.23 2.64 -12.78
C CYS A 117 -23.70 3.49 -13.94
N LYS A 118 -24.00 3.09 -15.18
CA LYS A 118 -23.59 3.83 -16.39
C LYS A 118 -24.04 5.30 -16.36
N HIS A 119 -25.28 5.57 -15.91
CA HIS A 119 -25.83 6.92 -15.88
C HIS A 119 -25.14 7.81 -14.84
N LEU A 120 -24.65 7.21 -13.75
CA LEU A 120 -23.89 7.90 -12.71
C LEU A 120 -22.49 8.24 -13.21
N ILE A 121 -21.82 7.27 -13.84
CA ILE A 121 -20.46 7.46 -14.37
C ILE A 121 -20.47 8.46 -15.53
N GLN A 122 -21.48 8.46 -16.40
CA GLN A 122 -21.57 9.42 -17.50
C GLN A 122 -21.92 10.85 -17.02
N ALA A 123 -22.55 10.99 -15.86
CA ALA A 123 -22.83 12.29 -15.25
C ALA A 123 -21.62 12.88 -14.49
N ILE A 124 -20.59 12.06 -14.21
CA ILE A 124 -19.42 12.43 -13.40
C ILE A 124 -18.16 12.38 -14.29
N SER A 125 -17.38 13.45 -14.32
CA SER A 125 -16.06 13.43 -14.96
C SER A 125 -15.11 12.46 -14.23
N MET A 126 -14.18 11.84 -14.98
CA MET A 126 -13.20 10.87 -14.46
C MET A 126 -12.61 11.30 -13.10
N PRO A 127 -12.51 10.40 -12.10
CA PRO A 127 -11.87 10.72 -10.83
C PRO A 127 -10.41 11.11 -11.02
N SER A 128 -9.87 11.89 -10.09
CA SER A 128 -8.53 12.45 -10.20
C SER A 128 -7.48 11.38 -10.47
N PRO A 129 -6.45 11.68 -11.27
CA PRO A 129 -5.39 10.72 -11.60
C PRO A 129 -4.67 10.18 -10.35
N SER A 130 -4.60 10.97 -9.27
CA SER A 130 -4.12 10.53 -7.95
C SER A 130 -4.93 9.40 -7.32
N PHE A 131 -6.24 9.35 -7.56
CA PHE A 131 -7.12 8.28 -7.04
C PHE A 131 -7.00 7.00 -7.86
N VAL A 132 -6.79 7.12 -9.18
CA VAL A 132 -6.72 6.00 -10.13
C VAL A 132 -5.27 5.53 -10.37
N GLY A 133 -4.30 6.13 -9.67
CA GLY A 133 -2.87 5.84 -9.79
C GLY A 133 -2.30 6.16 -11.17
N GLN A 134 -2.90 7.09 -11.92
CA GLN A 134 -2.32 7.60 -13.16
C GLN A 134 -1.25 8.64 -12.81
N VAL A 135 -0.01 8.37 -13.21
CA VAL A 135 1.03 9.40 -13.28
C VAL A 135 0.67 10.32 -14.44
N ILE A 136 0.66 11.63 -14.20
CA ILE A 136 0.52 12.68 -15.23
C ILE A 136 1.81 12.74 -16.04
#